data_AF-A0A926UCK2-F1
#
_entry.id   AF-A0A926UCK2-F1
#
_cell.length_a   1.000
_cell.length_b   1.000
_cell.length_c   1.000
_cell.angle_alpha   90.00
_cell.angle_beta   90.00
_cell.angle_gamma   90.00
#
_symmetry.space_group_name_H-M   'P 1'
#
loop_
_entity.id
_entity.type
_entity.pdbx_description
1 polymer ?
#
loop_
_entity_poly.entity_id
_entity_poly.type
_entity_poly.pdbx_seq_one_letter_code
_entity_poly.pdbx_strand_id
1 'polypeptide(L)'
;MPMRKFALVAEAIRHRPEARLLEPEPVSEADLLRVHTAEYIAAIRTGEPRALAESQKFPWSAALFPSVCLTNGGCLAAARQALQDGVSACLGSGFHHAHADHGEGFCTFNGLIVALEALRAQGLIQRAAILDLDLHYGNGTASLVQNRPGFFALSIYGNDYNNNTAYKDVSIKQHADGVNHRSFALSAGATGQDLQTVLSRALPLLLSEGKPDLLLYQAGADPFKADPYSPLNLDHADLRARDQLVFEFAHEHHIPIAWVLAGGYTPDITQVVQVHVNTFEACAEVFGPH
;
A
#
# COMPACT_ATOMS: atom_id res chain seq x y z
N MET A 1 8.99 15.41 8.27
CA MET A 1 7.79 15.06 7.48
C MET A 1 7.88 13.60 7.09
N PRO A 2 6.77 12.83 7.19
CA PRO A 2 6.73 11.41 6.84
C PRO A 2 7.31 11.11 5.45
N MET A 3 7.15 12.04 4.50
CA MET A 3 7.58 11.87 3.11
C MET A 3 9.11 11.82 2.89
N ARG A 4 9.93 12.28 3.85
CA ARG A 4 11.41 12.22 3.70
C ARG A 4 11.94 10.79 3.61
N LYS A 5 11.21 9.80 4.17
CA LYS A 5 11.63 8.41 4.20
C LYS A 5 11.80 7.82 2.79
N PHE A 6 10.93 8.19 1.84
CA PHE A 6 10.96 7.66 0.47
C PHE A 6 12.30 7.94 -0.22
N ALA A 7 12.78 9.18 -0.14
CA ALA A 7 14.07 9.56 -0.70
C ALA A 7 15.25 8.88 0.01
N LEU A 8 15.17 8.68 1.33
CA LEU A 8 16.22 8.00 2.10
C LEU A 8 16.28 6.50 1.81
N VAL A 9 15.13 5.85 1.63
CA VAL A 9 15.06 4.44 1.19
C VAL A 9 15.64 4.31 -0.22
N ALA A 10 15.25 5.18 -1.14
CA ALA A 10 15.82 5.21 -2.49
C ALA A 10 17.34 5.36 -2.47
N GLU A 11 17.87 6.24 -1.63
CA GLU A 11 19.32 6.42 -1.48
C GLU A 11 20.02 5.18 -0.88
N ALA A 12 19.40 4.53 0.11
CA ALA A 12 19.94 3.33 0.74
C ALA A 12 20.02 2.13 -0.24
N ILE A 13 19.16 2.08 -1.25
CA ILE A 13 19.12 0.96 -2.22
C ILE A 13 19.70 1.30 -3.60
N ARG A 14 19.97 2.57 -3.91
CA ARG A 14 20.41 3.04 -5.25
C ARG A 14 21.63 2.30 -5.82
N HIS A 15 22.53 1.85 -4.95
CA HIS A 15 23.78 1.19 -5.32
C HIS A 15 23.76 -0.33 -5.11
N ARG A 16 22.59 -0.90 -4.78
CA ARG A 16 22.41 -2.33 -4.60
C ARG A 16 22.38 -3.02 -5.98
N PRO A 17 23.25 -4.01 -6.26
CA PRO A 17 23.29 -4.68 -7.56
C PRO A 17 22.01 -5.49 -7.86
N GLU A 18 21.19 -5.77 -6.84
CA GLU A 18 19.94 -6.51 -6.94
C GLU A 18 18.77 -5.68 -7.50
N ALA A 19 18.97 -4.38 -7.75
CA ALA A 19 17.90 -3.48 -8.17
C ALA A 19 18.32 -2.49 -9.25
N ARG A 20 17.40 -2.22 -10.17
CA ARG A 20 17.49 -1.11 -11.12
C ARG A 20 16.43 -0.05 -10.81
N LEU A 21 16.88 1.18 -10.55
CA LEU A 21 15.97 2.32 -10.38
C LEU A 21 15.47 2.82 -11.75
N LEU A 22 14.15 2.95 -11.87
CA LEU A 22 13.46 3.47 -13.05
C LEU A 22 12.68 4.74 -12.69
N GLU A 23 12.67 5.71 -13.59
CA GLU A 23 11.83 6.90 -13.45
C GLU A 23 10.43 6.60 -14.00
N PRO A 24 9.35 6.82 -13.21
CA PRO A 24 8.00 6.60 -13.68
C PRO A 24 7.43 7.82 -14.41
N GLU A 25 6.53 7.58 -15.35
CA GLU A 25 5.65 8.60 -15.88
C GLU A 25 4.48 8.87 -14.91
N PRO A 26 3.96 10.11 -14.81
CA PRO A 26 2.77 10.39 -14.02
C PRO A 26 1.54 9.66 -14.58
N VAL A 27 0.61 9.25 -13.70
CA VAL A 27 -0.69 8.75 -14.17
C VAL A 27 -1.44 9.80 -14.97
N SER A 28 -2.18 9.36 -15.98
CA SER A 28 -3.05 10.26 -16.73
C SER A 28 -4.32 10.61 -15.97
N GLU A 29 -4.98 11.69 -16.34
CA GLU A 29 -6.30 12.03 -15.82
C GLU A 29 -7.34 10.94 -16.13
N ALA A 30 -7.21 10.26 -17.27
CA ALA A 30 -8.05 9.12 -17.60
C ALA A 30 -7.84 7.95 -16.63
N ASP A 31 -6.62 7.71 -16.15
CA ASP A 31 -6.33 6.70 -15.12
C ASP A 31 -6.98 7.07 -13.78
N LEU A 32 -6.86 8.34 -13.38
CA LEU A 32 -7.50 8.83 -12.16
C LEU A 32 -9.04 8.72 -12.23
N LEU A 33 -9.66 9.07 -13.36
CA LEU A 33 -11.12 9.03 -13.56
C LEU A 33 -11.73 7.61 -13.52
N ARG A 34 -10.92 6.55 -13.62
CA ARG A 34 -11.40 5.18 -13.40
C ARG A 34 -11.69 4.86 -11.93
N VAL A 35 -11.22 5.73 -11.02
CA VAL A 35 -11.28 5.50 -9.57
C VAL A 35 -11.90 6.67 -8.84
N HIS A 36 -11.45 7.87 -9.15
CA HIS A 36 -11.80 9.08 -8.44
C HIS A 36 -12.82 9.93 -9.21
N THR A 37 -13.63 10.68 -8.47
CA THR A 37 -14.60 11.60 -9.06
C THR A 37 -13.89 12.75 -9.76
N ALA A 38 -14.48 13.25 -10.84
CA ALA A 38 -13.95 14.42 -11.56
C ALA A 38 -13.86 15.65 -10.64
N GLU A 39 -14.82 15.81 -9.73
CA GLU A 39 -14.81 16.87 -8.71
C GLU A 39 -13.59 16.78 -7.81
N TYR A 40 -13.28 15.59 -7.28
CA TYR A 40 -12.12 15.41 -6.41
C TYR A 40 -10.81 15.66 -7.14
N ILE A 41 -10.65 15.12 -8.35
CA ILE A 41 -9.47 15.34 -9.19
C ILE A 41 -9.29 16.84 -9.47
N ALA A 42 -10.38 17.54 -9.82
CA ALA A 42 -10.37 18.98 -10.05
C ALA A 42 -9.95 19.75 -8.79
N ALA A 43 -10.48 19.39 -7.61
CA ALA A 43 -10.14 20.04 -6.36
C ALA A 43 -8.66 19.90 -5.99
N ILE A 44 -8.07 18.69 -6.13
CA ILE A 44 -6.63 18.51 -5.91
C ILE A 44 -5.81 19.33 -6.91
N ARG A 45 -6.27 19.45 -8.18
CA ARG A 45 -5.57 20.21 -9.22
C ARG A 45 -5.61 21.71 -8.99
N THR A 46 -6.79 22.26 -8.67
CA THR A 46 -7.02 23.71 -8.62
C THR A 46 -6.85 24.30 -7.22
N GLY A 47 -6.98 23.46 -6.20
CA GLY A 47 -7.06 23.88 -4.80
C GLY A 47 -8.48 24.24 -4.35
N GLU A 48 -9.51 24.07 -5.19
CA GLU A 48 -10.88 24.49 -4.90
C GLU A 48 -11.94 23.40 -5.17
N PRO A 49 -12.91 23.18 -4.25
CA PRO A 49 -13.03 23.86 -2.95
C PRO A 49 -11.92 23.42 -1.98
N ARG A 50 -11.35 24.39 -1.25
CA ARG A 50 -10.22 24.16 -0.33
C ARG A 50 -10.40 22.98 0.63
N ALA A 51 -11.60 22.81 1.16
CA ALA A 51 -11.93 21.73 2.09
C ALA A 51 -11.74 20.34 1.46
N LEU A 52 -12.00 20.20 0.16
CA LEU A 52 -11.82 18.95 -0.58
C LEU A 52 -10.36 18.78 -1.05
N ALA A 53 -9.73 19.89 -1.46
CA ALA A 53 -8.33 19.92 -1.86
C ALA A 53 -7.34 19.54 -0.74
N GLU A 54 -7.77 19.66 0.52
CA GLU A 54 -6.98 19.42 1.74
C GLU A 54 -7.57 18.31 2.62
N SER A 55 -8.57 17.55 2.14
CA SER A 55 -9.26 16.52 2.94
C SER A 55 -8.30 15.44 3.47
N GLN A 56 -7.21 15.18 2.74
CA GLN A 56 -6.10 14.30 3.07
C GLN A 56 -5.19 14.81 4.20
N LYS A 57 -5.49 15.97 4.81
CA LYS A 57 -4.72 16.61 5.90
C LYS A 57 -3.38 17.21 5.47
N PHE A 58 -3.19 17.48 4.18
CA PHE A 58 -2.09 18.29 3.69
C PHE A 58 -2.58 19.67 3.26
N PRO A 59 -1.85 20.75 3.59
CA PRO A 59 -2.14 22.04 3.00
C PRO A 59 -1.90 21.95 1.49
N TRP A 60 -2.82 22.51 0.72
CA TRP A 60 -2.72 22.47 -0.72
C TRP A 60 -1.61 23.40 -1.21
N SER A 61 -0.93 22.97 -2.26
CA SER A 61 0.01 23.77 -3.03
C SER A 61 -0.08 23.37 -4.50
N ALA A 62 0.38 24.25 -5.40
CA ALA A 62 0.43 23.94 -6.84
C ALA A 62 1.31 22.70 -7.16
N ALA A 63 2.21 22.32 -6.25
CA ALA A 63 3.05 21.13 -6.38
C ALA A 63 2.33 19.83 -6.00
N LEU A 64 1.19 19.89 -5.29
CA LEU A 64 0.49 18.71 -4.80
C LEU A 64 0.05 17.80 -5.94
N PHE A 65 -0.75 18.33 -6.88
CA PHE A 65 -1.29 17.56 -8.01
C PHE A 65 -0.22 16.85 -8.84
N PRO A 66 0.82 17.53 -9.38
CA PRO A 66 1.86 16.83 -10.15
C PRO A 66 2.62 15.82 -9.29
N SER A 67 2.88 16.12 -8.02
CA SER A 67 3.56 15.18 -7.11
C SER A 67 2.75 13.90 -6.90
N VAL A 68 1.45 13.99 -6.64
CA VAL A 68 0.63 12.79 -6.41
C VAL A 68 0.39 12.04 -7.71
N CYS A 69 0.31 12.70 -8.87
CA CYS A 69 0.26 12.02 -10.17
C CYS A 69 1.54 11.20 -10.40
N LEU A 70 2.71 11.74 -10.04
CA LEU A 70 3.97 11.01 -10.15
C LEU A 70 4.06 9.83 -9.16
N THR A 71 3.61 10.01 -7.92
CA THR A 71 3.57 8.91 -6.93
C THR A 71 2.68 7.76 -7.40
N ASN A 72 1.47 8.07 -7.89
CA ASN A 72 0.56 7.06 -8.45
C ASN A 72 1.13 6.45 -9.75
N GLY A 73 1.84 7.26 -10.55
CA GLY A 73 2.60 6.83 -11.72
C GLY A 73 3.65 5.77 -11.38
N GLY A 74 4.37 5.96 -10.29
CA GLY A 74 5.30 4.96 -9.74
C GLY A 74 4.62 3.64 -9.38
N CYS A 75 3.43 3.68 -8.77
CA CYS A 75 2.68 2.48 -8.43
C CYS A 75 2.24 1.74 -9.71
N LEU A 76 1.72 2.44 -10.72
CA LEU A 76 1.37 1.86 -12.02
C LEU A 76 2.59 1.30 -12.76
N ALA A 77 3.72 2.00 -12.74
CA ALA A 77 4.96 1.54 -13.37
C ALA A 77 5.48 0.26 -12.71
N ALA A 78 5.52 0.19 -11.38
CA ALA A 78 5.91 -1.00 -10.64
C ALA A 78 4.95 -2.18 -10.93
N ALA A 79 3.63 -1.94 -10.89
CA ALA A 79 2.62 -2.94 -11.22
C ALA A 79 2.81 -3.52 -12.64
N ARG A 80 3.09 -2.65 -13.62
CA ARG A 80 3.38 -3.05 -14.99
C ARG A 80 4.70 -3.83 -15.11
N GLN A 81 5.74 -3.39 -14.41
CA GLN A 81 7.04 -4.05 -14.47
C GLN A 81 7.01 -5.43 -13.81
N ALA A 82 6.27 -5.59 -12.70
CA ALA A 82 6.08 -6.88 -12.06
C ALA A 82 5.43 -7.92 -12.98
N LEU A 83 4.50 -7.51 -13.87
CA LEU A 83 3.94 -8.41 -14.89
C LEU A 83 4.97 -8.94 -15.89
N GLN A 84 6.09 -8.22 -16.08
CA GLN A 84 7.16 -8.60 -17.02
C GLN A 84 8.26 -9.39 -16.30
N ASP A 85 8.71 -8.90 -15.15
CA ASP A 85 9.90 -9.40 -14.45
C ASP A 85 9.54 -10.34 -13.28
N GLY A 86 8.25 -10.48 -12.96
CA GLY A 86 7.75 -11.25 -11.82
C GLY A 86 7.71 -10.45 -10.51
N VAL A 87 8.59 -9.47 -10.33
CA VAL A 87 8.62 -8.61 -9.14
C VAL A 87 9.01 -7.17 -9.47
N SER A 88 8.43 -6.20 -8.77
CA SER A 88 8.87 -4.80 -8.83
C SER A 88 8.46 -4.03 -7.57
N ALA A 89 8.98 -2.81 -7.42
CA ALA A 89 8.73 -1.96 -6.26
C ALA A 89 8.43 -0.51 -6.67
N CYS A 90 7.49 0.12 -5.97
CA CYS A 90 7.36 1.58 -5.96
C CYS A 90 7.87 2.12 -4.62
N LEU A 91 8.85 3.03 -4.67
CA LEU A 91 9.40 3.70 -3.48
C LEU A 91 8.49 4.85 -2.98
N GLY A 92 7.23 4.88 -3.41
CA GLY A 92 6.19 5.78 -2.95
C GLY A 92 5.09 5.03 -2.18
N SER A 93 4.03 5.74 -1.80
CA SER A 93 2.89 5.16 -1.07
C SER A 93 1.77 4.65 -1.99
N GLY A 94 1.08 3.58 -1.56
CA GLY A 94 -0.13 3.07 -2.21
C GLY A 94 -1.40 3.89 -1.92
N PHE A 95 -1.36 4.74 -0.88
CA PHE A 95 -2.46 5.65 -0.51
C PHE A 95 -3.81 4.97 -0.20
N HIS A 96 -3.79 3.88 0.58
CA HIS A 96 -4.97 3.06 0.88
C HIS A 96 -6.18 3.74 1.55
N HIS A 97 -6.02 4.92 2.17
CA HIS A 97 -7.13 5.65 2.78
C HIS A 97 -7.92 6.51 1.79
N ALA A 98 -7.39 6.74 0.58
CA ALA A 98 -8.08 7.55 -0.41
C ALA A 98 -9.34 6.86 -0.93
N HIS A 99 -10.47 7.56 -0.84
CA HIS A 99 -11.76 7.13 -1.39
C HIS A 99 -11.95 7.69 -2.80
N ALA A 100 -13.06 7.34 -3.45
CA ALA A 100 -13.37 7.84 -4.78
C ALA A 100 -13.52 9.37 -4.82
N ASP A 101 -14.14 9.94 -3.80
CA ASP A 101 -14.58 11.33 -3.79
C ASP A 101 -13.81 12.24 -2.82
N HIS A 102 -12.88 11.70 -2.03
CA HIS A 102 -12.04 12.49 -1.12
C HIS A 102 -10.77 11.74 -0.72
N GLY A 103 -9.77 12.50 -0.29
CA GLY A 103 -8.58 11.98 0.38
C GLY A 103 -8.77 11.93 1.89
N GLU A 104 -8.07 11.04 2.55
CA GLU A 104 -8.13 10.81 3.99
C GLU A 104 -6.78 10.28 4.47
N GLY A 105 -6.38 10.49 5.73
CA GLY A 105 -5.18 9.84 6.29
C GLY A 105 -3.89 10.00 5.49
N PHE A 106 -3.60 11.20 5.00
CA PHE A 106 -2.42 11.49 4.14
C PHE A 106 -2.45 10.82 2.75
N CYS A 107 -3.57 10.20 2.38
CA CYS A 107 -3.78 9.56 1.09
C CYS A 107 -4.60 10.46 0.17
N THR A 108 -4.05 10.78 -1.00
CA THR A 108 -4.72 11.66 -1.99
C THR A 108 -5.46 10.83 -3.04
N PHE A 109 -4.76 10.18 -3.96
CA PHE A 109 -5.37 9.24 -4.91
C PHE A 109 -4.96 7.81 -4.54
N ASN A 110 -5.87 6.84 -4.61
CA ASN A 110 -5.62 5.46 -4.23
C ASN A 110 -4.81 4.76 -5.34
N GLY A 111 -3.49 4.81 -5.22
CA GLY A 111 -2.56 4.33 -6.24
C GLY A 111 -2.68 2.85 -6.52
N LEU A 112 -3.04 2.05 -5.51
CA LEU A 112 -3.28 0.63 -5.67
C LEU A 112 -4.42 0.36 -6.66
N ILE A 113 -5.58 0.98 -6.43
CA ILE A 113 -6.75 0.79 -7.29
C ILE A 113 -6.56 1.47 -8.66
N VAL A 114 -5.92 2.64 -8.72
CA VAL A 114 -5.60 3.33 -9.98
C VAL A 114 -4.70 2.46 -10.86
N ALA A 115 -3.67 1.84 -10.28
CA ALA A 115 -2.77 0.96 -11.02
C ALA A 115 -3.52 -0.26 -11.61
N LEU A 116 -4.34 -0.93 -10.80
CA LEU A 116 -5.11 -2.10 -11.25
C LEU A 116 -6.12 -1.76 -12.35
N GLU A 117 -6.86 -0.65 -12.19
CA GLU A 117 -7.83 -0.20 -13.21
C GLU A 117 -7.16 0.21 -14.52
N ALA A 118 -6.01 0.88 -14.45
CA ALA A 118 -5.24 1.25 -15.63
C ALA A 118 -4.74 0.02 -16.39
N LEU A 119 -4.20 -0.99 -15.69
CA LEU A 119 -3.76 -2.25 -16.30
C LEU A 119 -4.94 -3.07 -16.86
N ARG A 120 -6.08 -3.11 -16.16
CA ARG A 120 -7.30 -3.77 -16.62
C ARG A 120 -7.86 -3.12 -17.87
N ALA A 121 -7.88 -1.78 -17.93
CA ALA A 121 -8.33 -1.05 -19.11
C ALA A 121 -7.44 -1.27 -20.35
N GLN A 122 -6.19 -1.70 -20.14
CA GLN A 122 -5.26 -2.07 -21.20
C GLN A 122 -5.34 -3.56 -21.58
N GLY A 123 -6.20 -4.34 -20.91
CA GLY A 123 -6.34 -5.78 -21.12
C GLY A 123 -5.17 -6.62 -20.59
N LEU A 124 -4.32 -6.06 -19.73
CA LEU A 124 -3.13 -6.75 -19.20
C LEU A 124 -3.44 -7.65 -18.00
N ILE A 125 -4.50 -7.35 -17.27
CA ILE A 125 -4.99 -8.15 -16.15
C ILE A 125 -6.51 -8.25 -16.19
N GLN A 126 -7.05 -9.32 -15.63
CA GLN A 126 -8.47 -9.51 -15.36
C GLN A 126 -8.73 -9.70 -13.86
N ARG A 127 -7.79 -10.36 -13.18
CA ARG A 127 -7.86 -10.68 -11.75
C ARG A 127 -6.66 -10.08 -11.03
N ALA A 128 -6.90 -9.45 -9.89
CA ALA A 128 -5.80 -8.92 -9.08
C ALA A 128 -6.12 -9.04 -7.60
N ALA A 129 -5.06 -9.11 -6.80
CA ALA A 129 -5.19 -9.10 -5.35
C ALA A 129 -4.42 -7.91 -4.77
N ILE A 130 -4.93 -7.36 -3.68
CA ILE A 130 -4.24 -6.36 -2.85
C ILE A 130 -4.03 -6.99 -1.48
N LEU A 131 -2.79 -7.04 -1.02
CA LEU A 131 -2.45 -7.36 0.36
C LEU A 131 -2.01 -6.08 1.07
N ASP A 132 -2.74 -5.67 2.09
CA ASP A 132 -2.46 -4.47 2.87
C ASP A 132 -2.02 -4.86 4.28
N LEU A 133 -0.74 -4.64 4.58
CA LEU A 133 -0.14 -4.87 5.90
C LEU A 133 0.34 -3.55 6.53
N ASP A 134 -0.25 -2.43 6.11
CA ASP A 134 -0.23 -1.19 6.90
C ASP A 134 -0.94 -1.39 8.23
N LEU A 135 -0.48 -0.72 9.27
CA LEU A 135 -1.09 -0.82 10.59
C LEU A 135 -2.56 -0.39 10.56
N HIS A 136 -2.86 0.65 9.79
CA HIS A 136 -4.19 1.24 9.72
C HIS A 136 -5.06 0.45 8.76
N TYR A 137 -6.34 0.35 9.10
CA TYR A 137 -7.33 -0.24 8.19
C TYR A 137 -7.40 0.56 6.88
N GLY A 138 -7.12 -0.10 5.75
CA GLY A 138 -7.20 0.46 4.39
C GLY A 138 -8.63 0.71 3.91
N ASN A 139 -9.34 1.60 4.60
CA ASN A 139 -10.76 1.92 4.38
C ASN A 139 -11.08 2.39 2.96
N GLY A 140 -10.21 3.19 2.34
CA GLY A 140 -10.38 3.64 0.95
C GLY A 140 -10.31 2.47 -0.03
N THR A 141 -9.28 1.62 0.10
CA THR A 141 -9.14 0.39 -0.71
C THR A 141 -10.30 -0.56 -0.51
N ALA A 142 -10.71 -0.79 0.74
CA ALA A 142 -11.84 -1.66 1.07
C ALA A 142 -13.17 -1.15 0.47
N SER A 143 -13.41 0.17 0.48
CA SER A 143 -14.56 0.80 -0.15
C SER A 143 -14.52 0.67 -1.68
N LEU A 144 -13.37 0.95 -2.28
CA LEU A 144 -13.21 0.94 -3.74
C LEU A 144 -13.31 -0.46 -4.33
N VAL A 145 -12.75 -1.49 -3.69
CA VAL A 145 -12.72 -2.85 -4.26
C VAL A 145 -14.12 -3.48 -4.36
N GLN A 146 -15.08 -3.06 -3.54
CA GLN A 146 -16.44 -3.64 -3.50
C GLN A 146 -17.16 -3.60 -4.85
N ASN A 147 -16.91 -2.56 -5.65
CA ASN A 147 -17.56 -2.38 -6.95
C ASN A 147 -16.69 -2.86 -8.14
N ARG A 148 -15.66 -3.68 -7.86
CA ARG A 148 -14.64 -4.09 -8.84
C ARG A 148 -14.54 -5.62 -8.87
N PRO A 149 -15.44 -6.30 -9.61
CA PRO A 149 -15.33 -7.75 -9.77
C PRO A 149 -13.98 -8.12 -10.39
N GLY A 150 -13.41 -9.23 -9.92
CA GLY A 150 -12.07 -9.68 -10.30
C GLY A 150 -10.95 -9.11 -9.42
N PHE A 151 -11.20 -8.06 -8.64
CA PHE A 151 -10.24 -7.58 -7.65
C PHE A 151 -10.64 -8.04 -6.25
N PHE A 152 -9.67 -8.54 -5.50
CA PHE A 152 -9.82 -8.96 -4.11
C PHE A 152 -8.84 -8.20 -3.23
N ALA A 153 -9.28 -7.68 -2.08
CA ALA A 153 -8.38 -7.03 -1.13
C ALA A 153 -8.39 -7.75 0.22
N LEU A 154 -7.21 -7.90 0.80
CA LEU A 154 -6.98 -8.54 2.09
C LEU A 154 -6.17 -7.59 2.97
N SER A 155 -6.70 -7.26 4.15
CA SER A 155 -6.01 -6.37 5.10
C SER A 155 -5.71 -7.08 6.41
N ILE A 156 -4.49 -6.93 6.93
CA ILE A 156 -4.17 -7.28 8.32
C ILE A 156 -3.74 -6.01 9.04
N TYR A 157 -4.51 -5.58 10.03
CA TYR A 157 -4.39 -4.26 10.63
C TYR A 157 -4.44 -4.34 12.15
N GLY A 158 -3.70 -3.45 12.82
CA GLY A 158 -3.70 -3.35 14.29
C GLY A 158 -4.44 -2.12 14.81
N ASN A 159 -4.86 -1.24 13.91
CA ASN A 159 -5.47 0.04 14.23
C ASN A 159 -6.55 0.38 13.20
N ASP A 160 -7.73 0.81 13.66
CA ASP A 160 -8.79 1.30 12.80
C ASP A 160 -8.62 2.79 12.48
N TYR A 161 -8.77 3.15 11.21
CA TYR A 161 -9.01 4.50 10.75
C TYR A 161 -10.51 4.72 10.48
N ASN A 162 -11.20 5.47 11.35
CA ASN A 162 -12.64 5.69 11.23
C ASN A 162 -13.03 7.12 11.57
N ASN A 163 -13.96 7.72 10.80
CA ASN A 163 -14.38 9.11 10.92
C ASN A 163 -13.18 10.07 11.02
N ASN A 164 -12.22 9.93 10.08
CA ASN A 164 -11.02 10.76 10.05
C ASN A 164 -10.12 10.71 11.30
N THR A 165 -10.26 9.67 12.13
CA THR A 165 -9.51 9.48 13.39
C THR A 165 -8.47 8.37 13.21
N ALA A 166 -7.19 8.72 13.36
CA ALA A 166 -6.04 7.87 13.00
C ALA A 166 -5.65 6.82 14.05
N TYR A 167 -6.30 6.78 15.22
CA TYR A 167 -6.01 5.75 16.22
C TYR A 167 -7.27 5.32 16.93
N LYS A 168 -7.71 4.09 16.63
CA LYS A 168 -8.80 3.39 17.30
C LYS A 168 -8.42 1.92 17.46
N ASP A 169 -8.35 1.47 18.70
CA ASP A 169 -8.02 0.09 19.03
C ASP A 169 -9.08 -0.86 18.45
N VAL A 170 -8.61 -1.78 17.60
CA VAL A 170 -9.42 -2.78 16.91
C VAL A 170 -10.01 -3.83 17.86
N SER A 171 -9.51 -3.91 19.10
CA SER A 171 -10.11 -4.71 20.17
C SER A 171 -11.50 -4.18 20.57
N ILE A 172 -11.79 -2.90 20.31
CA ILE A 172 -13.07 -2.26 20.62
C ILE A 172 -14.07 -2.51 19.49
N LYS A 173 -13.64 -2.35 18.24
CA LYS A 173 -14.50 -2.50 17.06
C LYS A 173 -13.66 -2.87 15.84
N GLN A 174 -14.10 -3.89 15.12
CA GLN A 174 -13.55 -4.31 13.85
C GLN A 174 -14.47 -3.90 12.70
N HIS A 175 -13.89 -3.75 11.50
CA HIS A 175 -14.66 -3.57 10.28
C HIS A 175 -15.31 -4.86 9.83
N ALA A 176 -16.50 -4.74 9.24
CA ALA A 176 -17.12 -5.86 8.56
C ALA A 176 -16.45 -6.06 7.20
N ASP A 177 -16.22 -7.33 6.85
CA ASP A 177 -15.71 -7.70 5.54
C ASP A 177 -16.68 -7.30 4.42
N GLY A 178 -16.13 -6.85 3.30
CA GLY A 178 -16.90 -6.53 2.09
C GLY A 178 -17.15 -7.76 1.21
N VAL A 179 -17.80 -7.57 0.06
CA VAL A 179 -18.03 -8.66 -0.91
C VAL A 179 -16.69 -9.23 -1.39
N ASN A 180 -15.80 -8.36 -1.87
CA ASN A 180 -14.46 -8.72 -2.39
C ASN A 180 -13.33 -8.21 -1.49
N HIS A 181 -13.60 -8.10 -0.19
CA HIS A 181 -12.63 -7.67 0.81
C HIS A 181 -12.71 -8.54 2.06
N ARG A 182 -11.56 -8.94 2.59
CA ARG A 182 -11.44 -9.64 3.86
C ARG A 182 -10.43 -8.95 4.74
N SER A 183 -10.59 -9.06 6.05
CA SER A 183 -9.66 -8.46 6.98
C SER A 183 -9.44 -9.28 8.24
N PHE A 184 -8.26 -9.10 8.83
CA PHE A 184 -7.88 -9.67 10.11
C PHE A 184 -7.35 -8.57 11.01
N ALA A 185 -7.82 -8.54 12.25
CA ALA A 185 -7.35 -7.61 13.25
C ALA A 185 -6.23 -8.23 14.09
N LEU A 186 -5.21 -7.43 14.41
CA LEU A 186 -4.19 -7.72 15.41
C LEU A 186 -4.49 -6.90 16.67
N SER A 187 -4.72 -7.59 17.78
CA SER A 187 -4.99 -6.93 19.06
C SER A 187 -3.78 -6.14 19.56
N ALA A 188 -4.01 -5.14 20.40
CA ALA A 188 -2.94 -4.43 21.10
C ALA A 188 -1.99 -5.41 21.82
N GLY A 189 -0.69 -5.17 21.68
CA GLY A 189 0.38 -6.03 22.19
C GLY A 189 0.69 -7.26 21.35
N ALA A 190 0.04 -7.46 20.19
CA ALA A 190 0.34 -8.60 19.32
C ALA A 190 1.82 -8.64 18.94
N THR A 191 2.37 -9.86 18.93
CA THR A 191 3.78 -10.17 18.70
C THR A 191 4.01 -10.68 17.27
N GLY A 192 5.26 -10.86 16.88
CA GLY A 192 5.60 -11.50 15.59
C GLY A 192 4.95 -12.88 15.42
N GLN A 193 4.83 -13.67 16.50
CA GLN A 193 4.18 -14.98 16.45
C GLN A 193 2.67 -14.88 16.17
N ASP A 194 2.00 -13.87 16.72
CA ASP A 194 0.58 -13.62 16.46
C ASP A 194 0.39 -13.21 14.99
N LEU A 195 1.24 -12.31 14.48
CA LEU A 195 1.24 -11.89 13.08
C LEU A 195 1.47 -13.07 12.13
N GLN A 196 2.46 -13.93 12.39
CA GLN A 196 2.70 -15.13 11.58
C GLN A 196 1.50 -16.09 11.59
N THR A 197 0.86 -16.26 12.75
CA THR A 197 -0.34 -17.09 12.88
C THR A 197 -1.49 -16.54 12.04
N VAL A 198 -1.69 -15.22 12.02
CA VAL A 198 -2.69 -14.58 11.16
C VAL A 198 -2.31 -14.70 9.68
N LEU A 199 -1.06 -14.42 9.31
CA LEU A 199 -0.57 -14.52 7.93
C LEU A 199 -0.79 -15.91 7.33
N SER A 200 -0.46 -16.98 8.07
CA SER A 200 -0.64 -18.36 7.59
C SER A 200 -2.10 -18.71 7.28
N ARG A 201 -3.06 -18.04 7.93
CA ARG A 201 -4.50 -18.18 7.65
C ARG A 201 -4.98 -17.24 6.55
N ALA A 202 -4.39 -16.04 6.48
CA ALA A 202 -4.83 -14.96 5.62
C ALA A 202 -4.31 -15.12 4.18
N LEU A 203 -3.03 -15.41 3.98
CA LEU A 203 -2.41 -15.47 2.64
C LEU A 203 -3.12 -16.44 1.68
N PRO A 204 -3.54 -17.66 2.10
CA PRO A 204 -4.28 -18.55 1.20
C PRO A 204 -5.59 -17.95 0.65
N LEU A 205 -6.19 -16.97 1.33
CA LEU A 205 -7.40 -16.31 0.84
C LEU A 205 -7.17 -15.45 -0.41
N LEU A 206 -5.93 -15.02 -0.68
CA LEU A 206 -5.57 -14.31 -1.92
C LEU A 206 -5.81 -15.18 -3.18
N LEU A 207 -5.94 -16.50 -3.01
CA LEU A 207 -6.21 -17.47 -4.07
C LEU A 207 -7.66 -17.95 -4.09
N SER A 208 -8.49 -17.51 -3.14
CA SER A 208 -9.83 -18.08 -2.89
C SER A 208 -10.78 -17.96 -4.08
N GLU A 209 -10.67 -16.89 -4.86
CA GLU A 209 -11.48 -16.70 -6.06
C GLU A 209 -10.78 -17.21 -7.33
N GLY A 210 -9.55 -17.73 -7.22
CA GLY A 210 -8.61 -18.06 -8.30
C GLY A 210 -7.32 -17.24 -8.24
N LYS A 211 -6.25 -17.75 -8.86
CA LYS A 211 -4.94 -17.08 -8.89
C LYS A 211 -5.05 -15.65 -9.49
N PRO A 212 -4.53 -14.60 -8.84
CA PRO A 212 -4.49 -13.26 -9.40
C PRO A 212 -3.40 -13.15 -10.48
N ASP A 213 -3.63 -12.30 -11.48
CA ASP A 213 -2.63 -11.97 -12.50
C ASP A 213 -1.52 -11.08 -11.91
N LEU A 214 -1.85 -10.33 -10.86
CA LEU A 214 -0.95 -9.43 -10.13
C LEU A 214 -1.36 -9.34 -8.66
N LEU A 215 -0.38 -9.39 -7.76
CA LEU A 215 -0.51 -9.03 -6.35
C LEU A 215 0.10 -7.64 -6.12
N LEU A 216 -0.69 -6.70 -5.62
CA LEU A 216 -0.16 -5.46 -5.06
C LEU A 216 0.03 -5.62 -3.55
N TYR A 217 1.24 -5.40 -3.06
CA TYR A 217 1.57 -5.50 -1.65
C TYR A 217 1.86 -4.12 -1.04
N GLN A 218 1.01 -3.67 -0.13
CA GLN A 218 1.23 -2.45 0.63
C GLN A 218 2.02 -2.75 1.91
N ALA A 219 3.33 -2.50 1.86
CA ALA A 219 4.29 -2.83 2.90
C ALA A 219 4.44 -1.67 3.91
N GLY A 220 3.50 -1.57 4.85
CA GLY A 220 3.54 -0.56 5.90
C GLY A 220 4.64 -0.78 6.93
N ALA A 221 5.24 0.32 7.38
CA ALA A 221 6.23 0.31 8.46
C ALA A 221 5.67 0.77 9.80
N ASP A 222 4.44 1.29 9.85
CA ASP A 222 3.77 1.69 11.09
C ASP A 222 3.31 0.55 12.01
N PRO A 223 3.31 -0.76 11.66
CA PRO A 223 3.12 -1.79 12.68
C PRO A 223 4.30 -1.86 13.68
N PHE A 224 5.42 -1.21 13.36
CA PHE A 224 6.63 -1.19 14.18
C PHE A 224 6.36 -0.61 15.58
N LYS A 225 6.86 -1.27 16.63
CA LYS A 225 6.59 -0.95 18.04
C LYS A 225 7.01 0.45 18.49
N ALA A 226 7.93 1.11 17.78
CA ALA A 226 8.33 2.49 18.07
C ALA A 226 7.57 3.53 17.23
N ASP A 227 6.65 3.09 16.37
CA ASP A 227 5.71 4.01 15.71
C ASP A 227 4.71 4.56 16.74
N PRO A 228 4.48 5.89 16.78
CA PRO A 228 3.57 6.50 17.75
C PRO A 228 2.11 6.04 17.59
N TYR A 229 1.74 5.46 16.46
CA TYR A 229 0.39 4.95 16.21
C TYR A 229 0.28 3.44 16.43
N SER A 230 1.37 2.71 16.66
CA SER A 230 1.34 1.26 16.81
C SER A 230 0.93 0.83 18.22
N PRO A 231 -0.17 0.09 18.38
CA PRO A 231 -0.44 -0.65 19.61
C PRO A 231 0.30 -2.01 19.63
N LEU A 232 1.06 -2.37 18.58
CA LEU A 232 1.64 -3.69 18.41
C LEU A 232 3.06 -3.76 18.99
N ASN A 233 3.53 -4.97 19.28
CA ASN A 233 4.87 -5.21 19.79
C ASN A 233 5.73 -5.93 18.73
N LEU A 234 5.84 -5.32 17.55
CA LEU A 234 6.62 -5.84 16.42
C LEU A 234 7.93 -5.08 16.27
N ASP A 235 9.04 -5.79 16.18
CA ASP A 235 10.34 -5.19 15.91
C ASP A 235 10.77 -5.32 14.44
N HIS A 236 12.00 -4.88 14.12
CA HIS A 236 12.54 -4.96 12.76
C HIS A 236 12.63 -6.39 12.22
N ALA A 237 12.90 -7.37 13.07
CA ALA A 237 12.99 -8.77 12.68
C ALA A 237 11.60 -9.34 12.40
N ASP A 238 10.61 -8.99 13.22
CA ASP A 238 9.22 -9.40 13.00
C ASP A 238 8.67 -8.87 11.66
N LEU A 239 8.91 -7.59 11.34
CA LEU A 239 8.44 -6.99 10.08
C LEU A 239 9.20 -7.52 8.86
N ARG A 240 10.50 -7.81 9.00
CA ARG A 240 11.26 -8.50 7.95
C ARG A 240 10.73 -9.90 7.70
N ALA A 241 10.42 -10.65 8.75
CA ALA A 241 9.84 -11.99 8.65
C ALA A 241 8.45 -11.96 7.99
N ARG A 242 7.61 -10.96 8.33
CA ARG A 242 6.35 -10.69 7.63
C ARG A 242 6.56 -10.50 6.13
N ASP A 243 7.48 -9.62 5.74
CA ASP A 243 7.73 -9.31 4.33
C ASP A 243 8.24 -10.53 3.58
N GLN A 244 9.16 -11.29 4.19
CA GLN A 244 9.68 -12.53 3.62
C GLN A 244 8.57 -13.55 3.35
N LEU A 245 7.64 -13.77 4.29
CA LEU A 245 6.50 -14.68 4.09
C LEU A 245 5.60 -14.26 2.91
N VAL A 246 5.40 -12.96 2.72
CA VAL A 246 4.61 -12.44 1.58
C VAL A 246 5.31 -12.72 0.25
N PHE A 247 6.61 -12.45 0.19
CA PHE A 247 7.41 -12.68 -1.01
C PHE A 247 7.53 -14.18 -1.34
N GLU A 248 7.78 -15.02 -0.33
CA GLU A 248 7.82 -16.48 -0.47
C GLU A 248 6.49 -17.02 -1.00
N PHE A 249 5.36 -16.54 -0.44
CA PHE A 249 4.02 -16.92 -0.91
C PHE A 249 3.80 -16.55 -2.39
N ALA A 250 4.13 -15.31 -2.78
CA ALA A 250 3.99 -14.87 -4.16
C ALA A 250 4.89 -15.69 -5.10
N HIS A 251 6.13 -15.95 -4.70
CA HIS A 251 7.09 -16.74 -5.46
C HIS A 251 6.64 -18.20 -5.62
N GLU A 252 6.25 -18.88 -4.53
CA GLU A 252 5.76 -20.27 -4.54
C GLU A 252 4.55 -20.45 -5.49
N HIS A 253 3.62 -19.49 -5.45
CA HIS A 253 2.43 -19.53 -6.31
C HIS A 253 2.64 -18.90 -7.69
N HIS A 254 3.87 -18.45 -8.01
CA HIS A 254 4.25 -17.81 -9.27
C HIS A 254 3.35 -16.62 -9.61
N ILE A 255 3.04 -15.77 -8.63
CA ILE A 255 2.20 -14.58 -8.77
C ILE A 255 3.11 -13.37 -8.97
N PRO A 256 2.99 -12.63 -10.08
CA PRO A 256 3.63 -11.34 -10.23
C PRO A 256 3.30 -10.43 -9.04
N ILE A 257 4.31 -9.83 -8.41
CA ILE A 257 4.11 -8.98 -7.22
C ILE A 257 4.74 -7.60 -7.41
N ALA A 258 3.94 -6.55 -7.23
CA ALA A 258 4.45 -5.20 -7.07
C ALA A 258 4.18 -4.71 -5.66
N TRP A 259 5.22 -4.27 -4.95
CA TRP A 259 5.07 -3.76 -3.60
C TRP A 259 5.32 -2.26 -3.52
N VAL A 260 4.71 -1.62 -2.53
CA VAL A 260 4.83 -0.18 -2.29
C VAL A 260 5.20 0.06 -0.82
N LEU A 261 5.91 1.15 -0.55
CA LEU A 261 6.10 1.63 0.82
C LEU A 261 4.76 2.15 1.36
N ALA A 262 4.52 2.16 2.67
CA ALA A 262 3.28 2.74 3.20
C ALA A 262 3.51 3.54 4.48
N GLY A 263 2.70 3.37 5.54
CA GLY A 263 2.82 4.04 6.82
C GLY A 263 4.20 3.90 7.47
N GLY A 264 4.39 4.57 8.60
CA GLY A 264 5.66 4.64 9.33
C GLY A 264 6.03 6.09 9.62
N TYR A 265 5.97 6.43 10.91
CA TYR A 265 5.94 7.76 11.48
C TYR A 265 6.80 7.87 12.74
N THR A 266 7.60 6.85 13.05
CA THR A 266 8.58 6.87 14.17
C THR A 266 9.40 8.16 14.12
N PRO A 267 9.55 8.88 15.25
CA PRO A 267 10.30 10.15 15.30
C PRO A 267 11.74 10.01 14.80
N ASP A 268 12.37 8.87 15.12
CA ASP A 268 13.65 8.48 14.55
C ASP A 268 13.43 7.85 13.17
N ILE A 269 13.67 8.68 12.14
CA ILE A 269 13.50 8.29 10.75
C ILE A 269 14.41 7.12 10.33
N THR A 270 15.55 6.93 11.00
CA THR A 270 16.49 5.85 10.65
C THR A 270 15.85 4.48 10.91
N GLN A 271 15.00 4.37 11.93
CA GLN A 271 14.29 3.13 12.24
C GLN A 271 13.23 2.81 11.18
N VAL A 272 12.49 3.82 10.69
CA VAL A 272 11.51 3.63 9.59
C VAL A 272 12.20 3.26 8.28
N VAL A 273 13.33 3.92 7.97
CA VAL A 273 14.14 3.59 6.80
C VAL A 273 14.63 2.15 6.88
N GLN A 274 15.10 1.70 8.05
CA GLN A 274 15.52 0.31 8.24
C GLN A 274 14.39 -0.69 8.00
N VAL A 275 13.15 -0.41 8.43
CA VAL A 275 12.00 -1.30 8.13
C VAL A 275 11.82 -1.46 6.61
N HIS A 276 11.81 -0.35 5.86
CA HIS A 276 11.62 -0.41 4.41
C HIS A 276 12.82 -1.01 3.66
N VAL A 277 14.06 -0.80 4.14
CA VAL A 277 15.24 -1.47 3.61
C VAL A 277 15.17 -2.98 3.88
N ASN A 278 14.69 -3.40 5.05
CA ASN A 278 14.44 -4.82 5.33
C ASN A 278 13.42 -5.44 4.37
N THR A 279 12.37 -4.69 3.99
CA THR A 279 11.41 -5.14 2.95
C THR A 279 12.12 -5.37 1.63
N PHE A 280 12.99 -4.46 1.21
CA PHE A 280 13.81 -4.61 0.01
C PHE A 280 14.72 -5.85 0.08
N GLU A 281 15.44 -6.02 1.19
CA GLU A 281 16.35 -7.16 1.39
C GLU A 281 15.59 -8.49 1.39
N ALA A 282 14.43 -8.57 2.03
CA ALA A 282 13.57 -9.76 1.99
C ALA A 282 13.09 -10.08 0.57
N CYS A 283 12.73 -9.06 -0.22
CA CYS A 283 12.36 -9.22 -1.62
C CYS A 283 13.54 -9.77 -2.45
N ALA A 284 14.73 -9.19 -2.30
CA ALA A 284 15.93 -9.58 -3.04
C ALA A 284 16.41 -10.98 -2.67
N GLU A 285 16.25 -11.41 -1.43
CA GLU A 285 16.60 -12.77 -0.99
C GLU A 285 15.70 -13.84 -1.60
N VAL A 286 14.40 -13.56 -1.73
CA VAL A 286 13.44 -14.53 -2.28
C VAL A 286 13.54 -14.61 -3.80
N PHE A 287 13.58 -13.47 -4.47
CA PHE A 287 13.51 -13.43 -5.93
C PHE A 287 14.91 -13.45 -6.58
N GLY A 288 15.95 -12.98 -5.90
CA GLY A 288 17.26 -12.70 -6.50
C GLY A 288 17.33 -11.29 -7.13
N PRO A 289 18.34 -11.01 -7.97
CA PRO A 289 18.49 -9.71 -8.64
C PRO A 289 17.51 -9.55 -9.82
N HIS A 290 16.81 -8.40 -9.89
CA HIS A 290 15.82 -8.04 -10.95
C HIS A 290 15.93 -6.58 -11.41
#